data_AF-A0A2S6MUB7-F1
#
_entry.id   AF-A0A2S6MUB7-F1
#
_cell.length_a   1.000
_cell.length_b   1.000
_cell.length_c   1.000
_cell.angle_alpha   90.00
_cell.angle_beta   90.00
_cell.angle_gamma   90.00
#
_symmetry.space_group_name_H-M   'P 1'
#
loop_
_entity.id
_entity.type
_entity.pdbx_description
1 polymer ?
#
loop_
_entity_poly.entity_id
_entity_poly.type
_entity_poly.pdbx_seq_one_letter_code
_entity_poly.pdbx_strand_id
1 'polypeptide(L)' 'MRDLQKMSAGSIAALPHAVPVKSGATTVAVLVPIQKAPPELVARMLAQIDAAAASRSAEETARLAALVGEDPPE' A
#
# COMPACT_ATOMS: atom_id res chain seq x y z
N MET A 1 17.62 11.16 -15.28
CA MET A 1 16.68 10.79 -16.37
C MET A 1 17.28 9.75 -17.33
N ARG A 2 18.44 9.99 -17.98
CA ARG A 2 19.05 9.01 -18.91
C ARG A 2 19.34 7.64 -18.28
N ASP A 3 19.71 7.59 -17.00
CA ASP A 3 20.03 6.31 -16.35
C ASP A 3 18.78 5.49 -16.02
N LEU A 4 17.68 6.13 -15.64
CA LEU A 4 16.37 5.47 -15.45
C LEU A 4 15.80 4.91 -16.74
N GLN A 5 15.98 5.60 -17.87
CA GLN A 5 15.56 5.09 -19.18
C GLN A 5 16.30 3.82 -19.61
N LYS A 6 17.45 3.52 -19.00
CA LYS A 6 18.24 2.31 -19.26
C LYS A 6 17.94 1.17 -18.28
N MET A 7 17.22 1.44 -17.19
CA MET A 7 16.88 0.40 -16.22
C MET A 7 15.79 -0.51 -16.77
N SER A 8 16.08 -1.81 -16.83
CA SER A 8 15.08 -2.81 -17.19
C SER A 8 14.04 -2.98 -16.06
N ALA A 9 12.84 -3.45 -16.41
CA ALA A 9 11.82 -3.77 -15.40
C ALA A 9 12.33 -4.76 -14.32
N GLY A 10 13.18 -5.72 -14.70
CA GLY A 10 13.83 -6.64 -13.75
C GLY A 10 14.79 -5.94 -12.80
N SER A 11 15.56 -4.95 -13.29
CA SER A 11 16.46 -4.16 -12.44
C SER A 11 15.68 -3.29 -11.45
N ILE A 12 14.53 -2.76 -11.88
CA ILE A 12 13.62 -1.99 -11.03
C ILE A 12 13.01 -2.90 -9.96
N ALA A 13 12.53 -4.09 -10.32
CA ALA A 13 11.92 -5.04 -9.39
C ALA A 13 12.90 -5.54 -8.32
N ALA A 14 14.19 -5.62 -8.65
CA ALA A 14 15.25 -6.03 -7.73
C ALA A 14 15.69 -4.92 -6.75
N LEU A 15 15.16 -3.69 -6.88
CA LEU A 15 15.50 -2.61 -5.96
C LEU A 15 15.02 -2.97 -4.53
N PRO A 16 15.88 -2.83 -3.50
CA PRO A 16 15.52 -3.22 -2.15
C PRO A 16 14.57 -2.24 -1.46
N HIS A 17 14.46 -1.02 -1.96
CA HIS A 17 13.60 0.04 -1.43
C HIS A 17 13.28 1.07 -2.51
N ALA A 18 12.42 2.04 -2.18
CA ALA A 18 12.11 3.15 -3.04
C ALA A 18 13.34 4.04 -3.31
N VAL A 19 13.62 4.33 -4.59
CA VAL A 19 14.82 5.07 -5.01
C VAL A 19 14.44 6.45 -5.56
N PRO A 20 15.09 7.54 -5.12
CA PRO A 20 14.81 8.87 -5.63
C PRO A 20 15.34 9.06 -7.06
N VAL A 21 14.52 9.66 -7.92
CA VAL A 21 14.90 10.12 -9.26
C VAL A 21 15.32 11.58 -9.17
N LYS A 22 16.60 11.87 -9.47
CA LYS A 22 17.17 13.21 -9.39
C LYS A 22 17.31 13.90 -10.75
N SER A 23 17.13 15.21 -10.76
CA SER A 23 17.52 16.13 -11.83
C SER A 23 18.41 17.22 -11.21
N GLY A 24 19.72 17.16 -11.48
CA GLY A 24 20.70 17.92 -10.70
C GLY A 24 20.66 17.53 -9.22
N ALA A 25 20.52 18.52 -8.34
CA ALA A 25 20.39 18.31 -6.89
C ALA A 25 18.94 17.99 -6.44
N THR A 26 17.95 18.21 -7.30
CA THR A 26 16.53 18.13 -6.95
C THR A 26 15.96 16.73 -7.19
N THR A 27 15.26 16.17 -6.22
CA THR A 27 14.45 14.96 -6.40
C THR A 27 13.15 15.34 -7.10
N VAL A 28 12.88 14.72 -8.26
CA VAL A 28 11.71 15.02 -9.09
C VAL A 28 10.69 13.88 -9.13
N ALA A 29 11.09 12.67 -8.75
CA ALA A 29 10.21 11.52 -8.62
C ALA A 29 10.80 10.48 -7.65
N VAL A 30 10.00 9.47 -7.31
CA VAL A 30 10.44 8.30 -6.54
C VAL A 30 10.02 7.05 -7.30
N LEU A 31 10.98 6.16 -7.53
CA LEU A 31 10.74 4.85 -8.12
C LEU A 31 10.50 3.85 -7.00
N VAL A 32 9.29 3.30 -6.94
CA VAL A 32 8.90 2.32 -5.91
C VAL A 32 8.78 0.94 -6.54
N PRO A 33 9.63 -0.04 -6.17
CA PRO A 33 9.49 -1.40 -6.64
C PRO A 33 8.25 -2.04 -6.00
N ILE A 34 7.33 -2.53 -6.84
CA ILE A 34 6.16 -3.27 -6.35
C ILE A 34 6.59 -4.71 -6.11
N GLN A 35 6.66 -5.09 -4.83
CA GLN A 35 6.98 -6.45 -4.41
C GLN A 35 5.72 -7.17 -3.96
N LYS A 36 5.64 -8.47 -4.27
CA LYS A 36 4.55 -9.30 -3.77
C LYS A 36 4.74 -9.46 -2.25
N ALA A 37 3.71 -9.12 -1.49
CA ALA A 37 3.70 -9.36 -0.06
C ALA A 37 3.82 -10.88 0.23
N PRO A 38 4.59 -11.29 1.25
CA PRO A 38 4.61 -12.68 1.70
C PRO A 38 3.19 -13.14 2.06
N PRO A 39 2.75 -14.35 1.64
CA PRO A 39 1.41 -14.85 1.95
C PRO A 39 1.07 -14.80 3.45
N GLU A 40 2.05 -15.07 4.30
CA GLU A 40 1.92 -15.08 5.76
C GLU A 40 1.67 -13.67 6.31
N LEU A 41 2.29 -12.65 5.69
CA LEU A 41 2.06 -11.26 6.04
C LEU A 41 0.64 -10.84 5.68
N VAL A 42 0.16 -11.24 4.50
CA VAL A 42 -1.21 -10.97 4.05
C VAL A 42 -2.21 -11.66 4.99
N ALA A 43 -2.00 -12.94 5.30
CA ALA A 43 -2.86 -13.70 6.20
C ALA A 43 -2.93 -13.05 7.60
N ARG A 44 -1.80 -12.62 8.15
CA ARG A 44 -1.75 -11.92 9.45
C ARG A 44 -2.50 -10.60 9.41
N MET A 45 -2.32 -9.81 8.33
CA MET A 45 -3.01 -8.54 8.16
C MET A 45 -4.53 -8.74 8.09
N LEU A 46 -5.01 -9.73 7.33
CA LEU A 46 -6.44 -10.05 7.25
C LEU A 46 -7.00 -10.47 8.61
N ALA A 47 -6.30 -11.33 9.35
CA ALA A 47 -6.72 -11.72 10.70
C ALA A 47 -6.82 -10.53 11.67
N GLN A 48 -5.93 -9.54 11.54
CA GLN A 48 -6.00 -8.30 12.31
C GLN A 48 -7.19 -7.43 11.92
N ILE A 49 -7.51 -7.35 10.62
CA ILE A 49 -8.69 -6.64 10.12
C ILE A 49 -9.97 -7.30 10.66
N ASP A 50 -10.05 -8.62 10.63
CA ASP A 50 -11.20 -9.38 11.14
C ASP A 50 -11.35 -9.20 12.66
N ALA A 51 -10.26 -9.26 13.42
CA ALA A 51 -10.30 -9.00 14.87
C ALA A 51 -10.73 -7.55 15.19
N ALA A 52 -10.26 -6.57 14.42
CA ALA A 52 -10.69 -5.19 14.54
C ALA A 52 -12.15 -5.00 14.10
N ALA A 53 -12.66 -5.79 13.16
CA ALA A 53 -14.08 -5.80 12.79
C ALA A 53 -14.95 -6.38 13.90
N ALA A 54 -14.54 -7.51 14.48
CA ALA A 54 -15.28 -8.19 15.54
C ALA A 54 -15.35 -7.39 16.86
N SER A 55 -14.40 -6.49 17.09
CA SER A 55 -14.35 -5.65 18.30
C SER A 55 -15.04 -4.29 18.14
N ARG A 56 -15.54 -3.94 16.95
CA ARG A 56 -16.23 -2.67 16.71
C ARG A 56 -17.60 -2.66 17.37
N SER A 57 -17.94 -1.53 17.98
CA SER A 57 -19.30 -1.26 18.44
C SER A 57 -20.24 -0.97 17.26
N ALA A 58 -21.55 -1.07 17.52
CA ALA A 58 -22.58 -0.70 16.55
C ALA A 58 -22.48 0.78 16.14
N GLU A 59 -22.13 1.67 17.08
CA GLU A 59 -21.94 3.09 16.82
C GLU A 59 -20.74 3.35 15.89
N GLU A 60 -19.61 2.70 16.13
CA GLU A 60 -18.43 2.82 15.27
C GLU A 60 -18.69 2.27 13.87
N THR A 61 -19.45 1.17 13.78
CA THR A 61 -19.86 0.59 12.50
C THR A 61 -20.77 1.56 11.72
N ALA A 62 -21.74 2.18 12.38
CA ALA A 62 -22.62 3.18 11.75
C ALA A 62 -21.85 4.43 11.28
N ARG A 63 -20.85 4.89 12.05
CA ARG A 63 -19.99 6.02 11.64
C ARG A 63 -19.13 5.67 10.42
N LEU A 64 -18.60 4.45 10.35
CA LEU A 64 -17.83 3.99 9.19
C LEU A 64 -18.73 3.85 7.95
N ALA A 65 -19.91 3.26 8.09
CA ALA A 65 -20.91 3.15 7.01
C ALA A 65 -21.22 4.54 6.40
N ALA A 66 -21.49 5.54 7.25
CA ALA A 66 -21.74 6.92 6.83
C ALA A 66 -20.55 7.60 6.10
N LEU A 67 -19.30 7.25 6.45
CA LEU A 67 -18.10 7.77 5.79
C LEU A 67 -17.83 7.13 4.42
N VAL A 68 -18.19 5.85 4.27
CA VAL A 68 -17.93 5.08 3.05
C VAL A 68 -19.11 5.17 2.06
N GLY A 69 -20.26 5.65 2.51
CA GLY A 69 -21.48 5.73 1.70
C GLY A 69 -22.14 4.37 1.47
N GLU A 70 -21.81 3.38 2.30
CA GLU A 70 -22.50 2.09 2.35
C GLU A 70 -23.60 2.17 3.42
N ASP A 71 -24.83 1.77 3.08
CA ASP A 71 -25.89 1.61 4.08
C ASP A 71 -25.53 0.45 5.03
N PRO A 72 -25.76 0.58 6.35
CA PRO A 72 -25.45 -0.48 7.30
C PRO A 72 -26.26 -1.75 6.95
N PRO A 73 -25.66 -2.95 7.07
CA PRO A 73 -26.38 -4.19 6.82
C PRO A 73 -27.51 -4.37 7.84
N GLU A 74 -28.71 -4.73 7.34
CA GLU A 74 -29.92 -5.06 8.12
C GLU A 74 -29.74 -6.28 9.04
#